data_AF-A0AA38I253-F1
#
_entry.id   AF-A0AA38I253-F1
#
_cell.length_a   1.000
_cell.length_b   1.000
_cell.length_c   1.000
_cell.angle_alpha   90.00
_cell.angle_beta   90.00
_cell.angle_gamma   90.00
#
_symmetry.space_group_name_H-M   'P 1'
#
loop_
_entity.id
_entity.type
_entity.pdbx_description
1 polymer ?
#
loop_
_entity_poly.entity_id
_entity_poly.type
_entity_poly.pdbx_seq_one_letter_code
_entity_poly.pdbx_strand_id
1 'polypeptide(L)'
;MSGEPVLEQSGELAQETEPEVVATRNYTSIAEKDVWWYIARYSKEHKYFYGNTGYRSAQAFRTRRAQRGIIWENKWTQALRTSIGNSDDVGAFLNLTNSYLLVCDGEESNNFCKVAQDDLPDIPVVKTSLAGCRVIGRMCVGNKNGLIVPETTSDIELQHLKRELPDSVEVRTLEDRLSALGNVIVCNDHVALVHPDLDKESEEIVADTLKVEVLRHLIANNSLVGSYCVMNNNGGLVNIDASKTELEDLSSLLQLQLIAGTVNGGNKTVASGLVANDCIAYAGMKTTGKEFASIETALQLKIH
;
A
#
# COMPACT_ATOMS: atom_id res chain seq x y z
N MET A 1 31.42 35.67 -70.39
CA MET A 1 31.48 36.79 -69.43
C MET A 1 30.18 36.73 -68.66
N SER A 2 30.10 36.48 -67.37
CA SER A 2 31.02 36.53 -66.22
C SER A 2 30.26 35.79 -65.11
N GLY A 3 30.83 34.82 -64.39
CA GLY A 3 31.77 35.09 -63.30
C GLY A 3 31.00 35.23 -61.97
N GLU A 4 30.95 34.12 -61.23
CA GLU A 4 30.67 33.86 -59.79
C GLU A 4 30.73 35.05 -58.77
N PRO A 5 30.17 34.96 -57.54
CA PRO A 5 30.28 33.77 -56.67
C PRO A 5 29.13 33.40 -55.71
N VAL A 6 29.29 32.18 -55.20
CA VAL A 6 28.72 31.56 -54.01
C VAL A 6 28.87 32.49 -52.78
N LEU A 7 27.78 32.67 -52.03
CA LEU A 7 27.82 33.16 -50.66
C LEU A 7 27.36 32.04 -49.74
N GLU A 8 28.34 31.39 -49.12
CA GLU A 8 28.16 30.66 -47.86
C GLU A 8 27.56 31.63 -46.83
N GLN A 9 26.41 31.27 -46.28
CA GLN A 9 26.04 31.68 -44.94
C GLN A 9 25.92 30.41 -44.10
N SER A 10 27.04 30.10 -43.45
CA SER A 10 27.12 29.38 -42.20
C SER A 10 26.21 30.04 -41.17
N GLY A 11 24.95 29.62 -41.13
CA GLY A 11 24.04 29.86 -40.01
C GLY A 11 24.14 28.66 -39.08
N GLU A 12 24.82 28.87 -37.96
CA GLU A 12 24.98 27.95 -36.84
C GLU A 12 23.72 27.10 -36.61
N LEU A 13 23.87 25.77 -36.52
CA LEU A 13 22.88 24.97 -35.81
C LEU A 13 22.73 25.61 -34.44
N ALA A 14 21.62 26.31 -34.21
CA ALA A 14 21.19 26.64 -32.87
C ALA A 14 21.20 25.31 -32.13
N GLN A 15 22.18 25.15 -31.24
CA GLN A 15 22.12 24.16 -30.19
C GLN A 15 20.83 24.48 -29.46
N GLU A 16 19.77 23.74 -29.78
CA GLU A 16 18.55 23.73 -28.97
C GLU A 16 19.01 23.36 -27.57
N THR A 17 19.17 24.40 -26.75
CA THR A 17 19.44 24.31 -25.34
C THR A 17 18.43 23.33 -24.78
N GLU A 18 18.94 22.20 -24.27
CA GLU A 18 18.14 21.16 -23.66
C GLU A 18 17.13 21.82 -22.72
N PRO A 19 15.83 21.46 -22.79
CA PRO A 19 14.86 22.03 -21.88
C PRO A 19 15.30 21.73 -20.45
N GLU A 20 15.61 22.80 -19.72
CA GLU A 20 16.05 22.75 -18.34
C GLU A 20 14.94 22.09 -17.52
N VAL A 21 15.17 20.84 -17.12
CA VAL A 21 14.23 20.06 -16.32
C VAL A 21 14.10 20.72 -14.95
N VAL A 22 13.04 21.50 -14.74
CA VAL A 22 12.72 22.02 -13.41
C VAL A 22 11.97 20.95 -12.63
N ALA A 23 12.73 20.14 -11.90
CA ALA A 23 12.20 19.21 -10.90
C ALA A 23 11.74 19.98 -9.66
N THR A 24 10.44 19.98 -9.35
CA THR A 24 9.97 20.36 -8.01
C THR A 24 10.07 19.16 -7.08
N ARG A 25 10.90 19.33 -6.04
CA ARG A 25 11.42 18.29 -5.13
C ARG A 25 10.64 18.30 -3.82
N ASN A 26 10.32 17.13 -3.27
CA ASN A 26 10.07 16.97 -1.83
C ASN A 26 11.26 16.24 -1.21
N TYR A 27 12.12 17.03 -0.57
CA TYR A 27 13.22 16.55 0.26
C TYR A 27 12.77 16.38 1.70
N THR A 28 13.16 15.28 2.34
CA THR A 28 13.08 15.15 3.80
C THR A 28 14.39 15.51 4.50
N SER A 29 15.55 15.51 3.80
CA SER A 29 16.81 16.09 4.30
C SER A 29 17.84 16.38 3.18
N ILE A 30 18.81 17.26 3.45
CA ILE A 30 19.95 17.59 2.56
C ILE A 30 20.81 16.37 2.20
N ALA A 31 20.84 15.35 3.06
CA ALA A 31 21.62 14.13 2.85
C ALA A 31 21.02 13.19 1.80
N GLU A 32 19.75 13.40 1.39
CA GLU A 32 19.04 12.53 0.45
C GLU A 32 19.02 13.07 -0.98
N LYS A 33 19.72 14.19 -1.23
CA LYS A 33 19.74 14.92 -2.50
C LYS A 33 20.16 14.10 -3.71
N ASP A 34 21.04 13.11 -3.51
CA ASP A 34 21.64 12.31 -4.58
C ASP A 34 21.04 10.89 -4.69
N VAL A 35 19.96 10.61 -3.95
CA VAL A 35 19.49 9.24 -3.72
C VAL A 35 18.29 8.86 -4.58
N TRP A 36 17.62 9.77 -5.32
CA TRP A 36 16.33 9.47 -5.97
C TRP A 36 16.22 9.95 -7.42
N TRP A 37 15.61 9.12 -8.28
CA TRP A 37 15.30 9.45 -9.67
C TRP A 37 13.79 9.34 -9.91
N TYR A 38 13.19 10.39 -10.47
CA TYR A 38 11.83 10.37 -11.02
C TYR A 38 11.88 9.69 -12.40
N ILE A 39 10.97 8.75 -12.70
CA ILE A 39 10.92 8.08 -14.00
C ILE A 39 9.65 8.55 -14.72
N ALA A 40 9.82 9.35 -15.78
CA ALA A 40 8.80 9.51 -16.81
C ALA A 40 9.01 8.45 -17.90
N ARG A 41 7.95 7.76 -18.35
CA ARG A 41 8.06 6.86 -19.52
C ARG A 41 7.93 7.69 -20.81
N TYR A 42 8.78 7.42 -21.79
CA TYR A 42 8.73 8.08 -23.10
C TYR A 42 7.93 7.23 -24.10
N SER A 43 6.94 7.81 -24.77
CA SER A 43 6.25 7.16 -25.90
C SER A 43 7.03 7.40 -27.18
N LYS A 44 7.54 6.34 -27.81
CA LYS A 44 8.07 6.45 -29.19
C LYS A 44 6.96 6.79 -30.19
N GLU A 45 5.76 6.33 -29.92
CA GLU A 45 4.61 6.44 -30.82
C GLU A 45 4.01 7.85 -30.79
N HIS A 46 4.06 8.52 -29.64
CA HIS A 46 3.44 9.83 -29.46
C HIS A 46 4.45 10.98 -29.28
N LYS A 47 5.75 10.70 -29.27
CA LYS A 47 6.85 11.69 -29.09
C LYS A 47 6.71 12.61 -27.86
N TYR A 48 5.96 12.20 -26.83
CA TYR A 48 5.89 12.89 -25.54
C TYR A 48 6.10 11.90 -24.38
N PHE A 49 6.49 12.44 -23.23
CA PHE A 49 6.57 11.69 -21.97
C PHE A 49 5.16 11.50 -21.40
N TYR A 50 4.82 10.26 -21.05
CA TYR A 50 3.52 9.89 -20.50
C TYR A 50 3.69 8.90 -19.35
N GLY A 51 2.70 8.84 -18.48
CA GLY A 51 2.73 8.04 -17.27
C GLY A 51 3.08 8.90 -16.07
N ASN A 52 2.07 9.16 -15.26
CA ASN A 52 2.23 9.55 -13.87
C ASN A 52 2.64 8.29 -13.09
N THR A 53 3.76 7.67 -13.46
CA THR A 53 4.27 6.52 -12.71
C THR A 53 4.80 7.09 -11.40
N GLY A 54 4.12 6.75 -10.31
CA GLY A 54 4.42 7.23 -8.96
C GLY A 54 5.90 7.11 -8.59
N TYR A 55 6.28 7.87 -7.57
CA TYR A 55 7.64 7.94 -7.05
C TYR A 55 8.24 6.55 -6.82
N ARG A 56 9.24 6.17 -7.61
CA ARG A 56 9.98 4.91 -7.45
C ARG A 56 11.29 5.15 -6.70
N SER A 57 11.66 4.24 -5.82
CA SER A 57 12.95 4.31 -5.15
C SER A 57 14.12 4.07 -6.10
N ALA A 58 15.27 4.70 -5.86
CA ALA A 58 16.45 4.45 -6.69
C ALA A 58 16.93 2.99 -6.61
N GLN A 59 16.60 2.30 -5.52
CA GLN A 59 16.84 0.87 -5.38
C GLN A 59 16.00 0.07 -6.39
N ALA A 60 14.69 0.35 -6.47
CA ALA A 60 13.80 -0.27 -7.46
C ALA A 60 14.23 0.03 -8.91
N PHE A 61 14.79 1.21 -9.19
CA PHE A 61 15.34 1.54 -10.51
C PHE A 61 16.62 0.78 -10.84
N ARG A 62 17.56 0.66 -9.88
CA ARG A 62 18.83 -0.07 -10.06
C ARG A 62 18.60 -1.55 -10.35
N THR A 63 17.68 -2.19 -9.62
CA THR A 63 17.31 -3.60 -9.84
C THR A 63 16.76 -3.81 -11.25
N ARG A 64 15.93 -2.88 -11.74
CA ARG A 64 15.35 -2.97 -13.10
C ARG A 64 16.37 -2.79 -14.23
N ARG A 65 17.38 -1.92 -14.05
CA ARG A 65 18.42 -1.70 -15.07
C ARG A 65 19.37 -2.89 -15.19
N ALA A 66 19.60 -3.61 -14.09
CA ALA A 66 20.37 -4.85 -14.07
C ALA A 66 19.65 -6.03 -14.75
N GLN A 67 18.32 -5.97 -14.90
CA GLN A 67 17.49 -7.10 -15.35
C GLN A 67 16.80 -6.89 -16.71
N ARG A 68 17.28 -5.94 -17.54
CA ARG A 68 16.82 -5.78 -18.94
C ARG A 68 17.26 -6.99 -19.79
N GLY A 69 16.48 -8.06 -19.77
CA GLY A 69 16.70 -9.25 -20.59
C GLY A 69 16.13 -10.57 -20.05
N ILE A 70 15.54 -10.58 -18.85
CA ILE A 70 14.96 -11.79 -18.25
C ILE A 70 13.47 -11.83 -18.60
N ILE A 71 13.01 -12.95 -19.16
CA ILE A 71 11.60 -13.25 -19.41
C ILE A 71 10.91 -13.34 -18.04
N TRP A 72 9.90 -12.51 -17.81
CA TRP A 72 9.34 -12.22 -16.49
C TRP A 72 8.27 -13.24 -16.08
N GLU A 73 8.69 -14.35 -15.47
CA GLU A 73 7.77 -15.30 -14.81
C GLU A 73 7.61 -15.08 -13.30
N ASN A 74 8.35 -14.13 -12.70
CA ASN A 74 8.31 -13.90 -11.26
C ASN A 74 7.42 -12.71 -10.87
N LYS A 75 6.37 -13.00 -10.09
CA LYS A 75 5.56 -12.02 -9.35
C LYS A 75 6.49 -11.10 -8.56
N TRP A 76 6.44 -9.80 -8.84
CA TRP A 76 7.26 -8.80 -8.17
C TRP A 76 6.80 -8.63 -6.73
N THR A 77 7.67 -8.94 -5.76
CA THR A 77 7.45 -8.54 -4.37
C THR A 77 8.11 -7.18 -4.11
N GLN A 78 7.35 -6.13 -3.78
CA GLN A 78 7.93 -4.78 -3.58
C GLN A 78 7.17 -3.94 -2.55
N ALA A 79 7.89 -3.06 -1.85
CA ALA A 79 7.29 -2.00 -1.06
C ALA A 79 7.38 -0.67 -1.82
N LEU A 80 6.26 0.05 -1.94
CA LEU A 80 6.14 1.32 -2.67
C LEU A 80 5.69 2.45 -1.76
N ARG A 81 6.10 3.68 -2.11
CA ARG A 81 5.59 4.90 -1.47
C ARG A 81 4.38 5.42 -2.23
N THR A 82 3.36 5.83 -1.49
CA THR A 82 2.19 6.49 -2.05
C THR A 82 1.60 7.50 -1.06
N SER A 83 0.72 8.35 -1.56
CA SER A 83 -0.10 9.26 -0.77
C SER A 83 -1.49 9.29 -1.38
N ILE A 84 -2.51 9.41 -0.54
CA ILE A 84 -3.89 9.61 -0.99
C ILE A 84 -4.24 11.06 -0.71
N GLY A 85 -4.47 11.82 -1.79
CA GLY A 85 -4.59 13.27 -1.69
C GLY A 85 -3.35 13.90 -1.06
N ASN A 86 -3.55 14.60 0.05
CA ASN A 86 -2.47 15.24 0.82
C ASN A 86 -2.08 14.44 2.09
N SER A 87 -2.57 13.21 2.25
CA SER A 87 -2.30 12.38 3.44
C SER A 87 -1.31 11.25 3.16
N ASP A 88 -0.39 11.06 4.10
CA ASP A 88 0.55 9.93 4.16
C ASP A 88 -0.05 8.72 4.91
N ASP A 89 -1.21 8.88 5.55
CA ASP A 89 -1.89 7.79 6.26
C ASP A 89 -2.69 6.94 5.28
N VAL A 90 -1.98 6.29 4.36
CA VAL A 90 -2.54 5.49 3.25
C VAL A 90 -3.43 4.35 3.75
N GLY A 91 -3.11 3.73 4.89
CA GLY A 91 -3.92 2.65 5.47
C GLY A 91 -5.21 3.11 6.12
N ALA A 92 -5.43 4.42 6.28
CA ALA A 92 -6.77 4.91 6.59
C ALA A 92 -7.72 4.83 5.38
N PHE A 93 -7.20 4.91 4.15
CA PHE A 93 -7.98 5.05 2.92
C PHE A 93 -7.97 3.82 2.03
N LEU A 94 -7.14 2.84 2.34
CA LEU A 94 -6.94 1.63 1.56
C LEU A 94 -7.18 0.40 2.44
N ASN A 95 -7.81 -0.64 1.87
CA ASN A 95 -7.82 -1.98 2.45
C ASN A 95 -7.33 -2.96 1.38
N LEU A 96 -6.13 -3.50 1.57
CA LEU A 96 -5.46 -4.36 0.60
C LEU A 96 -5.47 -5.79 1.11
N THR A 97 -5.99 -6.71 0.29
CA THR A 97 -5.94 -8.15 0.55
C THR A 97 -5.23 -8.88 -0.59
N ASN A 98 -5.15 -10.20 -0.51
CA ASN A 98 -4.63 -11.04 -1.59
C ASN A 98 -5.60 -11.16 -2.78
N SER A 99 -6.89 -10.86 -2.60
CA SER A 99 -7.93 -11.05 -3.63
C SER A 99 -8.59 -9.78 -4.12
N TYR A 100 -8.53 -8.68 -3.38
CA TYR A 100 -9.10 -7.38 -3.78
C TYR A 100 -8.37 -6.22 -3.10
N LEU A 101 -8.48 -5.03 -3.69
CA LEU A 101 -8.04 -3.78 -3.09
C LEU A 101 -9.22 -2.82 -3.05
N LEU A 102 -9.61 -2.40 -1.84
CA LEU A 102 -10.56 -1.32 -1.65
C LEU A 102 -9.82 0.01 -1.57
N VAL A 103 -10.34 1.02 -2.27
CA VAL A 103 -9.82 2.39 -2.28
C VAL A 103 -10.95 3.36 -1.94
N CYS A 104 -10.64 4.38 -1.15
CA CYS A 104 -11.63 5.40 -0.81
C CYS A 104 -12.18 6.09 -2.06
N ASP A 105 -13.49 6.35 -2.08
CA ASP A 105 -14.10 7.13 -3.14
C ASP A 105 -13.71 8.62 -3.06
N GLY A 106 -13.49 9.24 -4.23
CA GLY A 106 -13.08 10.63 -4.36
C GLY A 106 -12.03 10.90 -5.44
N GLU A 107 -11.91 12.16 -5.87
CA GLU A 107 -10.97 12.55 -6.94
C GLU A 107 -9.50 12.31 -6.58
N GLU A 108 -9.16 12.49 -5.30
CA GLU A 108 -7.82 12.34 -4.76
C GLU A 108 -7.26 10.92 -4.90
N SER A 109 -8.12 9.91 -4.95
CA SER A 109 -7.73 8.50 -5.10
C SER A 109 -7.68 8.04 -6.57
N ASN A 110 -8.16 8.85 -7.52
CA ASN A 110 -8.20 8.49 -8.94
C ASN A 110 -6.81 8.20 -9.51
N ASN A 111 -5.82 9.01 -9.14
CA ASN A 111 -4.45 8.82 -9.58
C ASN A 111 -3.86 7.53 -9.00
N PHE A 112 -4.12 7.27 -7.72
CA PHE A 112 -3.66 6.04 -7.07
C PHE A 112 -4.30 4.80 -7.71
N CYS A 113 -5.60 4.83 -8.03
CA CYS A 113 -6.27 3.68 -8.62
C CYS A 113 -5.65 3.26 -9.96
N LYS A 114 -5.25 4.22 -10.80
CA LYS A 114 -4.55 3.91 -12.06
C LYS A 114 -3.21 3.22 -11.81
N VAL A 115 -2.46 3.70 -10.81
CA VAL A 115 -1.17 3.10 -10.42
C VAL A 115 -1.39 1.71 -9.82
N ALA A 116 -2.39 1.55 -8.96
CA ALA A 116 -2.70 0.27 -8.33
C ALA A 116 -3.15 -0.78 -9.34
N GLN A 117 -3.90 -0.40 -10.38
CA GLN A 117 -4.28 -1.29 -11.48
C GLN A 117 -3.06 -1.79 -12.28
N ASP A 118 -2.05 -0.93 -12.48
CA ASP A 118 -0.80 -1.33 -13.13
C ASP A 118 0.08 -2.22 -12.24
N ASP A 119 0.07 -1.97 -10.93
CA ASP A 119 0.86 -2.73 -9.96
C ASP A 119 0.25 -4.10 -9.64
N LEU A 120 -1.09 -4.21 -9.69
CA LEU A 120 -1.86 -5.39 -9.30
C LEU A 120 -2.82 -5.82 -10.43
N PRO A 121 -2.32 -6.40 -11.54
CA PRO A 121 -3.16 -6.75 -12.69
C PRO A 121 -4.19 -7.86 -12.39
N ASP A 122 -3.90 -8.74 -11.42
CA ASP A 122 -4.75 -9.88 -11.07
C ASP A 122 -5.77 -9.55 -9.96
N ILE A 123 -5.67 -8.37 -9.33
CA ILE A 123 -6.48 -8.00 -8.16
C ILE A 123 -7.42 -6.84 -8.54
N PRO A 124 -8.75 -6.99 -8.40
CA PRO A 124 -9.70 -5.91 -8.65
C PRO A 124 -9.47 -4.74 -7.68
N VAL A 125 -9.39 -3.54 -8.24
CA VAL A 125 -9.29 -2.27 -7.51
C VAL A 125 -10.69 -1.64 -7.46
N VAL A 126 -11.33 -1.70 -6.30
CA VAL A 126 -12.71 -1.27 -6.08
C VAL A 126 -12.74 0.07 -5.34
N LYS A 127 -13.37 1.08 -5.93
CA LYS A 127 -13.60 2.36 -5.24
C LYS A 127 -14.89 2.31 -4.47
N THR A 128 -14.85 2.66 -3.18
CA THR A 128 -16.06 2.67 -2.36
C THR A 128 -15.96 3.71 -1.25
N SER A 129 -17.12 4.12 -0.75
CA SER A 129 -17.28 4.68 0.59
C SER A 129 -17.93 3.63 1.50
N LEU A 130 -17.77 3.80 2.81
CA LEU A 130 -18.44 2.98 3.82
C LEU A 130 -19.12 3.91 4.81
N ALA A 131 -20.45 3.80 4.93
CA ALA A 131 -21.26 4.71 5.76
C ALA A 131 -21.04 6.19 5.37
N GLY A 132 -20.86 6.47 4.07
CA GLY A 132 -20.52 7.80 3.55
C GLY A 132 -19.14 8.33 3.96
N CYS A 133 -18.33 7.51 4.63
CA CYS A 133 -16.99 7.87 5.06
C CYS A 133 -15.94 7.44 4.03
N ARG A 134 -14.87 8.25 3.93
CA ARG A 134 -13.70 7.98 3.06
C ARG A 134 -12.65 7.11 3.75
N VAL A 135 -12.68 6.98 5.08
CA VAL A 135 -11.67 6.25 5.87
C VAL A 135 -11.91 4.73 5.87
N ILE A 136 -12.04 4.15 4.67
CA ILE A 136 -12.47 2.76 4.50
C ILE A 136 -11.51 1.76 5.15
N GLY A 137 -10.20 2.02 5.16
CA GLY A 137 -9.20 1.11 5.72
C GLY A 137 -9.31 0.94 7.24
N ARG A 138 -9.88 1.95 7.92
CA ARG A 138 -10.20 1.85 9.35
C ARG A 138 -11.57 1.24 9.62
N MET A 139 -12.50 1.40 8.68
CA MET A 139 -13.89 1.00 8.86
C MET A 139 -14.12 -0.47 8.57
N CYS A 140 -13.34 -1.08 7.70
CA CYS A 140 -13.49 -2.49 7.32
C CYS A 140 -12.22 -3.31 7.56
N VAL A 141 -12.42 -4.61 7.66
CA VAL A 141 -11.36 -5.61 7.72
C VAL A 141 -11.70 -6.75 6.78
N GLY A 142 -10.70 -7.35 6.15
CA GLY A 142 -10.95 -8.45 5.23
C GLY A 142 -9.69 -9.19 4.84
N ASN A 143 -9.89 -10.37 4.29
CA ASN A 143 -8.84 -11.23 3.75
C ASN A 143 -9.31 -11.80 2.41
N LYS A 144 -8.65 -12.84 1.89
CA LYS A 144 -9.06 -13.40 0.59
C LYS A 144 -10.47 -14.03 0.55
N ASN A 145 -11.00 -14.40 1.72
CA ASN A 145 -12.24 -15.17 1.85
C ASN A 145 -13.46 -14.29 2.14
N GLY A 146 -13.26 -13.13 2.78
CA GLY A 146 -14.36 -12.32 3.23
C GLY A 146 -13.98 -10.88 3.57
N LEU A 147 -15.00 -10.03 3.59
CA LEU A 147 -14.95 -8.62 3.93
C LEU A 147 -16.01 -8.33 4.99
N ILE A 148 -15.57 -7.76 6.12
CA ILE A 148 -16.45 -7.31 7.19
C ILE A 148 -16.52 -5.79 7.17
N VAL A 149 -17.74 -5.28 7.08
CA VAL A 149 -18.05 -3.85 7.02
C VAL A 149 -18.95 -3.46 8.20
N PRO A 150 -18.98 -2.18 8.61
CA PRO A 150 -19.81 -1.78 9.74
C PRO A 150 -21.29 -1.85 9.36
N GLU A 151 -22.17 -2.09 10.34
CA GLU A 151 -23.62 -2.11 10.13
C GLU A 151 -24.18 -0.79 9.57
N THR A 152 -23.52 0.33 9.84
CA THR A 152 -23.89 1.65 9.33
C THR A 152 -23.66 1.84 7.82
N THR A 153 -23.09 0.83 7.14
CA THR A 153 -22.89 0.83 5.69
C THR A 153 -24.24 0.78 4.97
N SER A 154 -24.44 1.65 3.98
CA SER A 154 -25.70 1.71 3.24
C SER A 154 -25.91 0.51 2.31
N ASP A 155 -27.17 0.17 2.05
CA ASP A 155 -27.52 -0.92 1.12
C ASP A 155 -26.95 -0.71 -0.29
N ILE A 156 -26.82 0.55 -0.72
CA ILE A 156 -26.24 0.92 -2.03
C ILE A 156 -24.74 0.58 -2.06
N GLU A 157 -24.01 0.92 -1.00
CA GLU A 157 -22.58 0.57 -0.85
C GLU A 157 -22.40 -0.95 -0.76
N LEU A 158 -23.26 -1.66 -0.03
CA LEU A 158 -23.23 -3.13 0.07
C LEU A 158 -23.48 -3.81 -1.28
N GLN A 159 -24.47 -3.34 -2.05
CA GLN A 159 -24.73 -3.86 -3.39
C GLN A 159 -23.58 -3.57 -4.35
N HIS A 160 -22.96 -2.40 -4.23
CA HIS A 160 -21.77 -2.05 -5.00
C HIS A 160 -20.61 -3.01 -4.71
N LEU A 161 -20.30 -3.25 -3.42
CA LEU A 161 -19.26 -4.18 -3.01
C LEU A 161 -19.52 -5.60 -3.54
N LYS A 162 -20.75 -6.11 -3.41
CA LYS A 162 -21.11 -7.45 -3.90
C LYS A 162 -21.00 -7.60 -5.42
N ARG A 163 -21.09 -6.51 -6.18
CA ARG A 163 -20.98 -6.53 -7.64
C ARG A 163 -19.53 -6.48 -8.12
N GLU A 164 -18.71 -5.70 -7.43
CA GLU A 164 -17.32 -5.45 -7.85
C GLU A 164 -16.32 -6.44 -7.23
N LEU A 165 -16.65 -7.06 -6.10
CA LEU A 165 -15.82 -8.07 -5.46
C LEU A 165 -15.96 -9.43 -6.14
N PRO A 166 -14.92 -10.29 -6.09
CA PRO A 166 -15.02 -11.67 -6.57
C PRO A 166 -16.10 -12.46 -5.80
N ASP A 167 -16.81 -13.35 -6.49
CA ASP A 167 -17.85 -14.21 -5.89
C ASP A 167 -17.35 -15.11 -4.74
N SER A 168 -16.03 -15.31 -4.64
CA SER A 168 -15.41 -16.05 -3.55
C SER A 168 -15.38 -15.30 -2.22
N VAL A 169 -15.62 -13.99 -2.23
CA VAL A 169 -15.51 -13.11 -1.06
C VAL A 169 -16.88 -12.91 -0.43
N GLU A 170 -17.05 -13.39 0.80
CA GLU A 170 -18.27 -13.16 1.56
C GLU A 170 -18.27 -11.76 2.20
N VAL A 171 -19.27 -10.93 1.87
CA VAL A 171 -19.43 -9.60 2.47
C VAL A 171 -20.46 -9.67 3.60
N ARG A 172 -20.04 -9.33 4.82
CA ARG A 172 -20.89 -9.35 6.02
C ARG A 172 -20.81 -8.05 6.80
N THR A 173 -21.93 -7.66 7.41
CA THR A 173 -22.02 -6.50 8.30
C THR A 173 -21.82 -6.94 9.75
N LEU A 174 -21.11 -6.13 10.53
CA LEU A 174 -20.90 -6.35 11.96
C LEU A 174 -21.14 -5.05 12.75
N GLU A 175 -21.88 -5.14 13.85
CA GLU A 175 -22.03 -4.06 14.83
C GLU A 175 -20.89 -4.19 15.85
N ASP A 176 -20.07 -3.15 16.01
CA ASP A 176 -19.12 -3.06 17.11
C ASP A 176 -19.30 -1.72 17.83
N ARG A 177 -19.23 -1.77 19.16
CA ARG A 177 -19.39 -0.63 20.06
C ARG A 177 -18.06 -0.14 20.62
N LEU A 178 -16.97 -0.87 20.40
CA LEU A 178 -15.64 -0.53 20.90
C LEU A 178 -14.97 0.53 20.01
N SER A 179 -14.78 0.22 18.73
CA SER A 179 -14.18 1.15 17.76
C SER A 179 -14.55 0.77 16.32
N ALA A 180 -13.85 1.36 15.34
CA ALA A 180 -13.96 0.93 13.96
C ALA A 180 -13.30 -0.45 13.77
N LEU A 181 -13.87 -1.29 12.88
CA LEU A 181 -13.48 -2.69 12.72
C LEU A 181 -11.99 -2.87 12.36
N GLY A 182 -11.44 -2.01 11.50
CA GLY A 182 -10.03 -2.04 11.11
C GLY A 182 -9.07 -1.55 12.21
N ASN A 183 -9.57 -0.99 13.32
CA ASN A 183 -8.74 -0.67 14.47
C ASN A 183 -8.69 -1.82 15.48
N VAL A 184 -9.77 -2.60 15.59
CA VAL A 184 -9.93 -3.67 16.59
C VAL A 184 -9.58 -5.04 16.06
N ILE A 185 -9.52 -5.22 14.73
CA ILE A 185 -9.22 -6.48 14.07
C ILE A 185 -8.03 -6.29 13.13
N VAL A 186 -7.09 -7.21 13.18
CA VAL A 186 -6.06 -7.41 12.14
C VAL A 186 -6.06 -8.87 11.74
N CYS A 187 -6.00 -9.15 10.44
CA CYS A 187 -6.07 -10.52 9.95
C CYS A 187 -5.11 -10.74 8.78
N ASN A 188 -4.72 -12.00 8.62
CA ASN A 188 -4.22 -12.53 7.35
C ASN A 188 -5.22 -13.59 6.84
N ASP A 189 -4.80 -14.50 5.95
CA ASP A 189 -5.68 -15.55 5.42
C ASP A 189 -5.87 -16.76 6.36
N HIS A 190 -5.17 -16.81 7.49
CA HIS A 190 -5.11 -17.98 8.39
C HIS A 190 -5.53 -17.67 9.84
N VAL A 191 -5.15 -16.50 10.35
CA VAL A 191 -5.30 -16.07 11.73
C VAL A 191 -5.75 -14.60 11.78
N ALA A 192 -6.56 -14.26 12.76
CA ALA A 192 -6.92 -12.89 13.10
C ALA A 192 -6.63 -12.60 14.57
N LEU A 193 -6.04 -11.43 14.84
CA LEU A 193 -5.99 -10.86 16.18
C LEU A 193 -7.16 -9.89 16.37
N VAL A 194 -7.83 -10.00 17.49
CA VAL A 194 -8.96 -9.14 17.86
C VAL A 194 -8.77 -8.50 19.23
N HIS A 195 -9.51 -7.41 19.45
CA HIS A 195 -9.63 -6.76 20.74
C HIS A 195 -10.08 -7.76 21.83
N PRO A 196 -9.47 -7.79 23.04
CA PRO A 196 -9.79 -8.78 24.07
C PRO A 196 -11.24 -8.77 24.54
N ASP A 197 -11.83 -7.57 24.60
CA ASP A 197 -13.22 -7.36 25.01
C ASP A 197 -14.23 -7.49 23.86
N LEU A 198 -13.85 -8.06 22.71
CA LEU A 198 -14.79 -8.31 21.61
C LEU A 198 -15.86 -9.33 22.05
N ASP A 199 -17.12 -9.05 21.73
CA ASP A 199 -18.23 -9.94 22.03
C ASP A 199 -18.09 -11.28 21.31
N LYS A 200 -18.54 -12.37 21.95
CA LYS A 200 -18.43 -13.73 21.38
C LYS A 200 -19.17 -13.88 20.05
N GLU A 201 -20.34 -13.26 19.93
CA GLU A 201 -21.11 -13.27 18.69
C GLU A 201 -20.33 -12.60 17.55
N SER A 202 -19.69 -11.46 17.82
CA SER A 202 -18.84 -10.76 16.86
C SER A 202 -17.59 -11.57 16.50
N GLU A 203 -16.98 -12.25 17.48
CA GLU A 203 -15.86 -13.16 17.24
C GLU A 203 -16.24 -14.33 16.32
N GLU A 204 -17.39 -14.96 16.55
CA GLU A 204 -17.90 -16.05 15.69
C GLU A 204 -18.16 -15.57 14.27
N ILE A 205 -18.75 -14.38 14.10
CA ILE A 205 -18.95 -13.78 12.77
C ILE A 205 -17.62 -13.54 12.06
N VAL A 206 -16.59 -13.07 12.78
CA VAL A 206 -15.26 -12.84 12.21
C VAL A 206 -14.62 -14.15 11.77
N ALA A 207 -14.67 -15.17 12.63
CA ALA A 207 -14.13 -16.50 12.35
C ALA A 207 -14.80 -17.14 11.12
N ASP A 208 -16.13 -17.09 11.04
CA ASP A 208 -16.90 -17.69 9.96
C ASP A 208 -16.71 -16.95 8.62
N THR A 209 -16.75 -15.62 8.63
CA THR A 209 -16.67 -14.81 7.40
C THR A 209 -15.27 -14.84 6.80
N LEU A 210 -14.23 -14.68 7.64
CA LEU A 210 -12.84 -14.66 7.19
C LEU A 210 -12.24 -16.07 7.06
N LYS A 211 -12.86 -17.08 7.68
CA LYS A 211 -12.39 -18.47 7.74
C LYS A 211 -10.99 -18.58 8.35
N VAL A 212 -10.82 -17.93 9.48
CA VAL A 212 -9.53 -17.82 10.21
C VAL A 212 -9.70 -18.18 11.67
N GLU A 213 -8.61 -18.60 12.31
CA GLU A 213 -8.56 -18.73 13.76
C GLU A 213 -8.51 -17.33 14.40
N VAL A 214 -9.42 -17.06 15.34
CA VAL A 214 -9.49 -15.76 16.00
C VAL A 214 -8.82 -15.84 17.37
N LEU A 215 -7.90 -14.92 17.63
CA LEU A 215 -7.10 -14.87 18.85
C LEU A 215 -7.25 -13.49 19.50
N ARG A 216 -7.66 -13.48 20.77
CA ARG A 216 -7.78 -12.26 21.57
C ARG A 216 -6.43 -11.89 22.14
N HIS A 217 -5.92 -10.70 21.80
CA HIS A 217 -4.61 -10.27 22.29
C HIS A 217 -4.48 -8.75 22.43
N LEU A 218 -3.36 -8.33 23.02
CA LEU A 218 -2.97 -6.95 23.24
C LEU A 218 -1.59 -6.78 22.60
N ILE A 219 -1.33 -5.61 22.03
CA ILE A 219 -0.03 -5.28 21.44
C ILE A 219 0.53 -4.06 22.14
N ALA A 220 1.66 -4.22 22.83
CA ALA A 220 2.29 -3.19 23.64
C ALA A 220 1.30 -2.58 24.67
N ASN A 221 0.51 -3.42 25.34
CA ASN A 221 -0.59 -3.02 26.24
C ASN A 221 -1.72 -2.20 25.59
N ASN A 222 -1.83 -2.20 24.25
CA ASN A 222 -2.94 -1.57 23.54
C ASN A 222 -3.90 -2.63 23.01
N SER A 223 -5.19 -2.33 23.12
CA SER A 223 -6.26 -3.22 22.68
C SER A 223 -6.67 -3.02 21.22
N LEU A 224 -6.26 -1.90 20.61
CA LEU A 224 -6.49 -1.59 19.19
C LEU A 224 -5.45 -2.28 18.29
N VAL A 225 -5.48 -3.61 18.29
CA VAL A 225 -4.49 -4.44 17.56
C VAL A 225 -4.38 -4.08 16.08
N GLY A 226 -5.49 -3.73 15.43
CA GLY A 226 -5.54 -3.30 14.02
C GLY A 226 -4.89 -1.96 13.73
N SER A 227 -4.71 -1.10 14.72
CA SER A 227 -3.96 0.16 14.53
C SER A 227 -2.45 -0.01 14.65
N TYR A 228 -2.01 -0.99 15.43
CA TYR A 228 -0.61 -1.15 15.85
C TYR A 228 0.10 -2.33 15.17
N CYS A 229 -0.61 -3.09 14.33
CA CYS A 229 -0.05 -4.21 13.60
C CYS A 229 -0.57 -4.23 12.17
N VAL A 230 0.32 -4.55 11.23
CA VAL A 230 -0.01 -4.91 9.85
C VAL A 230 0.66 -6.24 9.55
N MET A 231 -0.09 -7.21 9.02
CA MET A 231 0.42 -8.53 8.70
C MET A 231 -0.02 -8.98 7.31
N ASN A 232 0.79 -9.85 6.72
CA ASN A 232 0.43 -10.66 5.55
C ASN A 232 0.58 -12.14 5.92
N ASN A 233 0.55 -13.06 4.94
CA ASN A 233 0.70 -14.49 5.23
C ASN A 233 2.14 -14.92 5.55
N ASN A 234 3.13 -14.04 5.32
CA ASN A 234 4.55 -14.36 5.46
C ASN A 234 5.17 -13.75 6.73
N GLY A 235 4.64 -12.62 7.20
CA GLY A 235 5.15 -11.91 8.36
C GLY A 235 4.31 -10.68 8.73
N GLY A 236 4.82 -9.88 9.65
CA GLY A 236 4.11 -8.71 10.14
C GLY A 236 5.00 -7.64 10.74
N LEU A 237 4.55 -6.40 10.63
CA LEU A 237 5.15 -5.24 11.27
C LEU A 237 4.28 -4.81 12.45
N VAL A 238 4.90 -4.70 13.61
CA VAL A 238 4.26 -4.36 14.89
C VAL A 238 4.82 -3.02 15.38
N ASN A 239 4.04 -2.29 16.19
CA ASN A 239 4.48 -1.07 16.86
C ASN A 239 5.82 -1.27 17.58
N ILE A 240 6.71 -0.27 17.46
CA ILE A 240 8.03 -0.22 18.08
C ILE A 240 8.04 -0.38 19.60
N ASP A 241 6.94 -0.07 20.28
CA ASP A 241 6.83 -0.18 21.74
C ASP A 241 6.67 -1.63 22.23
N ALA A 242 6.43 -2.59 21.32
CA ALA A 242 6.31 -4.01 21.68
C ALA A 242 7.64 -4.55 22.23
N SER A 243 7.57 -5.25 23.36
CA SER A 243 8.77 -5.84 23.98
C SER A 243 9.28 -7.03 23.16
N LYS A 244 10.58 -7.34 23.25
CA LYS A 244 11.15 -8.48 22.51
C LYS A 244 10.50 -9.81 22.90
N THR A 245 10.20 -9.99 24.18
CA THR A 245 9.51 -11.17 24.69
C THR A 245 8.09 -11.28 24.13
N GLU A 246 7.35 -10.17 24.12
CA GLU A 246 6.00 -10.11 23.52
C GLU A 246 6.02 -10.39 22.01
N LEU A 247 7.03 -9.91 21.28
CA LEU A 247 7.19 -10.21 19.85
C LEU A 247 7.50 -11.70 19.61
N GLU A 248 8.33 -12.33 20.44
CA GLU A 248 8.65 -13.76 20.35
C GLU A 248 7.43 -14.63 20.65
N ASP A 249 6.65 -14.25 21.67
CA ASP A 249 5.39 -14.91 22.03
C ASP A 249 4.35 -14.78 20.90
N LEU A 250 4.14 -13.55 20.40
CA LEU A 250 3.24 -13.28 19.27
C LEU A 250 3.68 -13.99 17.99
N SER A 251 4.99 -14.02 17.71
CA SER A 251 5.54 -14.72 16.55
C SER A 251 5.29 -16.23 16.63
N SER A 252 5.41 -16.80 17.82
CA SER A 252 5.16 -18.23 18.05
C SER A 252 3.67 -18.57 17.94
N LEU A 253 2.82 -17.68 18.44
CA LEU A 253 1.36 -17.82 18.40
C LEU A 253 0.81 -17.67 16.97
N LEU A 254 1.27 -16.68 16.21
CA LEU A 254 0.84 -16.48 14.81
C LEU A 254 1.57 -17.40 13.81
N GLN A 255 2.66 -18.05 14.23
CA GLN A 255 3.57 -18.79 13.35
C GLN A 255 4.17 -17.90 12.23
N LEU A 256 4.30 -16.60 12.48
CA LEU A 256 4.78 -15.59 11.54
C LEU A 256 5.98 -14.84 12.10
N GLN A 257 6.89 -14.39 11.24
CA GLN A 257 7.97 -13.50 11.67
C GLN A 257 7.43 -12.08 11.88
N LEU A 258 7.54 -11.60 13.12
CA LEU A 258 7.15 -10.25 13.48
C LEU A 258 8.38 -9.37 13.75
N ILE A 259 8.34 -8.15 13.24
CA ILE A 259 9.36 -7.14 13.48
C ILE A 259 8.70 -5.90 14.06
N ALA A 260 9.33 -5.29 15.07
CA ALA A 260 8.91 -4.01 15.60
C ALA A 260 9.48 -2.85 14.75
N GLY A 261 8.63 -1.88 14.41
CA GLY A 261 9.06 -0.72 13.63
C GLY A 261 8.06 0.43 13.61
N THR A 262 8.37 1.43 12.79
CA THR A 262 7.57 2.63 12.58
C THR A 262 7.35 2.90 11.10
N VAL A 263 6.39 3.77 10.81
CA VAL A 263 6.05 4.21 9.45
C VAL A 263 6.02 5.75 9.41
N ASN A 264 6.04 6.37 8.22
CA ASN A 264 5.85 7.81 8.07
C ASN A 264 6.80 8.71 8.89
N GLY A 265 8.04 8.29 9.12
CA GLY A 265 9.03 9.08 9.85
C GLY A 265 8.86 9.01 11.37
N GLY A 266 8.61 7.81 11.90
CA GLY A 266 8.49 7.57 13.34
C GLY A 266 7.07 7.45 13.88
N ASN A 267 6.05 7.36 13.03
CA ASN A 267 4.69 7.09 13.46
C ASN A 267 4.59 5.65 14.00
N LYS A 268 4.03 5.52 15.20
CA LYS A 268 3.83 4.27 15.93
C LYS A 268 2.58 3.51 15.50
N THR A 269 1.59 4.20 14.91
CA THR A 269 0.40 3.56 14.37
C THR A 269 0.72 2.97 13.00
N VAL A 270 1.27 1.76 12.99
CA VAL A 270 1.77 1.10 11.78
C VAL A 270 0.70 1.03 10.68
N ALA A 271 -0.53 0.65 11.03
CA ALA A 271 -1.62 0.51 10.06
C ALA A 271 -2.16 1.85 9.53
N SER A 272 -1.78 2.99 10.11
CA SER A 272 -2.14 4.28 9.50
C SER A 272 -1.37 4.49 8.20
N GLY A 273 -0.09 4.16 8.20
CA GLY A 273 0.84 4.51 7.13
C GLY A 273 1.24 3.35 6.25
N LEU A 274 0.69 2.15 6.46
CA LEU A 274 1.08 0.92 5.75
C LEU A 274 -0.13 0.03 5.49
N VAL A 275 -0.23 -0.48 4.26
CA VAL A 275 -1.09 -1.61 3.89
C VAL A 275 -0.26 -2.60 3.09
N ALA A 276 -0.53 -3.89 3.24
CA ALA A 276 0.25 -4.92 2.60
C ALA A 276 -0.58 -6.16 2.26
N ASN A 277 -0.17 -6.85 1.20
CA ASN A 277 -0.51 -8.24 0.95
C ASN A 277 0.78 -9.04 0.77
N ASP A 278 0.68 -10.27 0.24
CA ASP A 278 1.86 -11.14 0.08
C ASP A 278 2.81 -10.67 -1.02
N CYS A 279 2.35 -9.80 -1.93
CA CYS A 279 3.12 -9.35 -3.10
C CYS A 279 3.55 -7.89 -2.99
N ILE A 280 2.74 -7.01 -2.41
CA ILE A 280 3.00 -5.58 -2.41
C ILE A 280 2.69 -4.96 -1.05
N ALA A 281 3.48 -3.95 -0.69
CA ALA A 281 3.16 -3.05 0.39
C ALA A 281 3.11 -1.61 -0.11
N TYR A 282 2.10 -0.86 0.31
CA TYR A 282 2.01 0.58 0.11
C TYR A 282 2.23 1.28 1.44
N ALA A 283 3.25 2.13 1.50
CA ALA A 283 3.54 2.96 2.66
C ALA A 283 3.44 4.46 2.31
N GLY A 284 3.19 5.30 3.30
CA GLY A 284 3.08 6.75 3.09
C GLY A 284 4.39 7.40 2.60
N MET A 285 4.29 8.54 1.92
CA MET A 285 5.45 9.21 1.28
C MET A 285 6.54 9.61 2.28
N LYS A 286 6.18 9.90 3.53
CA LYS A 286 7.12 10.25 4.62
C LYS A 286 7.94 9.08 5.15
N THR A 287 7.63 7.84 4.76
CA THR A 287 8.32 6.66 5.29
C THR A 287 9.78 6.62 4.83
N THR A 288 10.71 6.60 5.79
CA THR A 288 12.15 6.74 5.56
C THR A 288 12.78 5.48 4.97
N GLY A 289 13.99 5.58 4.40
CA GLY A 289 14.67 4.42 3.81
C GLY A 289 14.95 3.27 4.80
N LYS A 290 15.19 3.60 6.08
CA LYS A 290 15.40 2.60 7.14
C LYS A 290 14.11 1.87 7.51
N GLU A 291 13.00 2.61 7.59
CA GLU A 291 11.67 2.04 7.82
C GLU A 291 11.27 1.12 6.66
N PHE A 292 11.54 1.53 5.41
CA PHE A 292 11.32 0.67 4.23
C PHE A 292 12.06 -0.66 4.30
N ALA A 293 13.35 -0.64 4.64
CA ALA A 293 14.13 -1.88 4.79
C ALA A 293 13.55 -2.80 5.89
N SER A 294 12.98 -2.20 6.94
CA SER A 294 12.31 -2.92 8.02
C SER A 294 10.98 -3.53 7.55
N ILE A 295 10.16 -2.77 6.82
CA ILE A 295 8.89 -3.22 6.22
C ILE A 295 9.13 -4.38 5.24
N GLU A 296 10.09 -4.25 4.32
CA GLU A 296 10.42 -5.29 3.34
C GLU A 296 10.90 -6.59 4.01
N THR A 297 11.65 -6.46 5.10
CA THR A 297 12.12 -7.62 5.86
C THR A 297 11.00 -8.25 6.69
N ALA A 298 10.16 -7.43 7.33
CA ALA A 298 9.06 -7.86 8.19
C ALA A 298 7.99 -8.63 7.41
N LEU A 299 7.62 -8.12 6.23
CA LEU A 299 6.58 -8.71 5.38
C LEU A 299 7.15 -9.71 4.37
N GLN A 300 8.45 -9.99 4.43
CA GLN A 300 9.17 -10.87 3.51
C GLN A 300 8.98 -10.55 2.03
N LEU A 301 8.88 -9.26 1.68
CA LEU A 301 8.65 -8.80 0.30
C LEU A 301 9.93 -8.74 -0.54
N LYS A 302 10.96 -9.54 -0.21
CA LYS A 302 12.26 -9.45 -0.89
C LYS A 302 12.23 -10.12 -2.26
N ILE A 303 12.65 -9.33 -3.24
CA ILE A 303 13.05 -9.77 -4.57
C ILE A 303 14.22 -10.77 -4.41
N HIS A 304 13.97 -12.05 -4.70
CA HIS A 304 15.05 -13.02 -4.95
C HIS A 304 15.66 -12.81 -6.34
#